data_AF-A0A066U5F9-F1
#
_entry.id   AF-A0A066U5F9-F1
#
_cell.length_a   1.000
_cell.length_b   1.000
_cell.length_c   1.000
_cell.angle_alpha   90.00
_cell.angle_beta   90.00
_cell.angle_gamma   90.00
#
_symmetry.space_group_name_H-M   'P 1'
#
loop_
_entity.id
_entity.type
_entity.pdbx_description
1 polymer ?
#
loop_
_entity_poly.entity_id
_entity_poly.type
_entity_poly.pdbx_seq_one_letter_code
_entity_poly.pdbx_strand_id
1 'polypeptide(L)'
;MTHDKKQDTAKAGWDGFGVTWIVGSEAELAVEETGSEPTHPPMLVLAGAPCVVMLRPPDDPAMWPACVRFLRQLRDGAEDLAALLEARATDRLARDGEVG
;
A
#
# COMPACT_ATOMS: atom_id res chain seq x y z
N MET A 1 -25.10 3.44 25.07
CA MET A 1 -23.82 2.71 24.94
C MET A 1 -23.27 2.98 23.56
N THR A 2 -22.52 4.06 23.42
CA THR A 2 -21.74 4.38 22.22
C THR A 2 -20.64 3.34 22.11
N HIS A 3 -20.72 2.48 21.10
CA HIS A 3 -19.60 1.61 20.75
C HIS A 3 -18.52 2.52 20.17
N ASP A 4 -17.48 2.78 20.98
CA ASP A 4 -16.23 3.35 20.49
C ASP A 4 -15.59 2.30 19.59
N LYS A 5 -15.91 2.39 18.29
CA LYS A 5 -15.35 1.53 17.26
C LYS A 5 -13.89 1.93 17.15
N LYS A 6 -13.01 1.23 17.87
CA LYS A 6 -11.55 1.38 17.78
C LYS A 6 -11.18 1.28 16.29
N GLN A 7 -11.02 2.43 15.64
CA GLN A 7 -10.61 2.50 14.24
C GLN A 7 -9.15 2.02 14.19
N ASP A 8 -8.88 0.99 13.40
CA ASP A 8 -7.51 0.58 13.09
C ASP A 8 -6.88 1.65 12.20
N THR A 9 -6.29 2.62 12.89
CA THR A 9 -5.57 3.73 12.27
C THR A 9 -4.27 3.21 11.70
N ALA A 10 -3.92 3.69 10.50
CA ALA A 10 -2.63 3.42 9.89
C ALA A 10 -1.50 3.92 10.83
N LYS A 11 -0.37 3.19 10.84
CA LYS A 11 0.80 3.52 11.66
C LYS A 11 2.07 3.31 10.86
N ALA A 12 3.01 4.23 10.98
CA ALA A 12 4.36 4.10 10.44
C ALA A 12 5.38 4.05 11.57
N GLY A 13 6.32 3.11 11.51
CA GLY A 13 7.43 2.98 12.46
C GLY A 13 8.77 2.86 11.73
N TRP A 14 9.77 3.59 12.21
CA TRP A 14 11.17 3.49 11.77
C TRP A 14 11.92 2.56 12.73
N ASP A 15 12.63 1.56 12.21
CA ASP A 15 13.38 0.58 13.03
C ASP A 15 14.91 0.67 12.90
N GLY A 16 15.42 1.59 12.06
CA GLY A 16 16.85 1.76 11.78
C GLY A 16 17.25 1.24 10.41
N PHE A 17 16.42 0.38 9.80
CA PHE A 17 16.67 -0.28 8.51
C PHE A 17 15.59 0.02 7.46
N GLY A 18 14.39 0.38 7.89
CA GLY A 18 13.30 0.75 6.98
C GLY A 18 12.14 1.44 7.69
N VAL A 19 11.14 1.80 6.87
CA VAL A 19 9.84 2.26 7.35
C VAL A 19 8.85 1.13 7.15
N THR A 20 8.26 0.65 8.25
CA THR A 20 7.13 -0.28 8.18
C THR A 20 5.85 0.51 8.30
N TRP A 21 4.99 0.40 7.29
CA TRP A 21 3.66 1.01 7.26
C TRP A 21 2.57 -0.04 7.42
N ILE A 22 1.69 0.15 8.39
CA ILE A 22 0.51 -0.68 8.63
C ILE A 22 -0.67 -0.02 7.91
N VAL A 23 -1.22 -0.71 6.91
CA VAL A 23 -2.38 -0.26 6.15
C VAL A 23 -3.62 -0.30 7.03
N GLY A 24 -4.18 0.88 7.33
CA GLY A 24 -5.43 1.06 8.08
C GLY A 24 -6.61 1.38 7.16
N SER A 25 -7.81 1.57 7.73
CA SER A 25 -9.04 1.83 6.95
C SER A 25 -9.01 3.14 6.14
N GLU A 26 -8.19 4.10 6.55
CA GLU A 26 -8.06 5.42 5.93
C GLU A 26 -6.90 5.50 4.92
N ALA A 27 -6.32 4.36 4.54
CA ALA A 27 -5.23 4.33 3.57
C ALA A 27 -5.79 4.49 2.14
N GLU A 28 -5.21 5.42 1.38
CA GLU A 28 -5.59 5.72 0.00
C GLU A 28 -4.40 5.55 -0.95
N LEU A 29 -4.68 5.14 -2.19
CA LEU A 29 -3.71 4.99 -3.27
C LEU A 29 -4.18 5.79 -4.49
N ALA A 30 -3.33 6.66 -5.03
CA ALA A 30 -3.65 7.49 -6.18
C ALA A 30 -2.45 7.64 -7.13
N VAL A 31 -2.72 7.91 -8.41
CA VAL A 31 -1.71 8.39 -9.36
C VAL A 31 -1.90 9.88 -9.53
N GLU A 32 -0.84 10.65 -9.31
CA GLU A 32 -0.81 12.09 -9.51
C GLU A 32 -0.08 12.42 -10.81
N GLU A 33 -0.81 12.96 -11.79
CA GLU A 33 -0.21 13.48 -13.02
C GLU A 33 0.47 14.82 -12.74
N THR A 34 1.78 14.90 -12.92
CA THR A 34 2.58 16.10 -12.61
C THR A 34 2.81 17.01 -13.83
N GLY A 35 2.36 16.57 -15.02
CA GLY A 35 2.46 17.28 -16.30
C GLY A 35 2.48 16.32 -17.49
N SER A 36 2.32 16.85 -18.71
CA SER A 36 2.30 16.03 -19.95
C SER A 36 3.69 15.85 -20.58
N GLU A 37 4.67 16.64 -20.15
CA GLU A 37 6.03 16.63 -20.69
C GLU A 37 6.88 15.52 -20.04
N PRO A 38 7.85 14.92 -20.77
CA PRO A 38 8.73 13.89 -20.21
C PRO A 38 9.51 14.30 -18.95
N THR A 39 9.73 15.60 -18.76
CA THR A 39 10.40 16.16 -17.57
C THR A 39 9.50 16.23 -16.34
N HIS A 40 8.22 15.87 -16.45
CA HIS A 40 7.23 15.89 -15.38
C HIS A 40 6.56 14.51 -15.27
N PRO A 41 7.28 13.49 -14.74
CA PRO A 41 6.74 12.14 -14.66
C PRO A 41 5.64 12.03 -13.60
N PRO A 42 4.56 11.26 -13.86
CA PRO A 42 3.51 11.03 -12.87
C PRO A 42 4.05 10.28 -11.66
N MET A 43 3.40 10.47 -10.51
CA MET A 43 3.79 9.85 -9.24
C MET A 43 2.70 8.90 -8.74
N LEU A 44 3.10 7.83 -8.06
CA LEU A 44 2.19 7.02 -7.26
C LEU A 44 2.22 7.51 -5.82
N VAL A 45 1.06 7.87 -5.28
CA VAL A 45 0.89 8.43 -3.94
C VAL A 45 0.15 7.43 -3.07
N LEU A 46 0.76 7.06 -1.94
CA LEU A 46 0.16 6.27 -0.88
C LEU A 46 -0.06 7.19 0.31
N ALA A 47 -1.31 7.52 0.59
CA ALA A 47 -1.68 8.42 1.68
C ALA A 47 -2.27 7.62 2.85
N GLY A 48 -1.86 7.97 4.06
CA GLY A 48 -2.47 7.46 5.28
C GLY A 48 -1.84 8.13 6.50
N ALA A 49 -2.58 8.27 7.60
CA ALA A 49 -1.97 8.79 8.82
C ALA A 49 -0.82 7.85 9.28
N PRO A 50 0.35 8.36 9.70
CA PRO A 50 0.77 9.76 9.82
C PRO A 50 1.60 10.29 8.63
N CYS A 51 1.76 9.54 7.53
CA CYS A 51 2.71 9.89 6.46
C CYS A 51 2.21 9.56 5.06
N VAL A 52 2.60 10.39 4.09
CA VAL A 52 2.40 10.14 2.66
C VAL A 52 3.70 9.60 2.06
N VAL A 53 3.60 8.50 1.32
CA VAL A 53 4.71 7.93 0.55
C VAL A 53 4.49 8.21 -0.93
N MET A 54 5.46 8.83 -1.58
CA MET A 54 5.43 9.12 -3.02
C MET A 54 6.49 8.28 -3.74
N LEU A 55 6.07 7.48 -4.71
CA LEU A 55 6.97 6.79 -5.63
C LEU A 55 7.06 7.58 -6.93
N ARG A 56 8.25 8.10 -7.20
CA ARG A 56 8.61 8.90 -8.37
C ARG A 56 9.46 8.05 -9.35
N PRO A 57 9.15 8.04 -10.66
CA PRO A 57 10.05 7.49 -11.67
C PRO A 57 11.41 8.23 -11.69
N PRO A 58 12.52 7.56 -12.04
CA PRO A 58 13.81 8.24 -12.20
C PRO A 58 13.73 9.39 -13.22
N ASP A 59 14.53 10.45 -13.01
CA ASP A 59 14.54 11.62 -13.90
C ASP A 59 15.07 11.30 -15.30
N ASP A 60 15.92 10.27 -15.42
CA ASP A 60 16.42 9.75 -16.70
C ASP A 60 15.41 8.77 -17.34
N PRO A 61 14.83 9.12 -18.50
CA PRO A 61 13.89 8.25 -19.21
C PRO A 61 14.46 6.90 -19.62
N ALA A 62 15.79 6.78 -19.80
CA ALA A 62 16.42 5.50 -20.14
C ALA A 62 16.24 4.45 -19.02
N MET A 63 15.99 4.89 -17.78
CA MET A 63 15.79 4.01 -16.62
C MET A 63 14.32 3.60 -16.42
N TRP A 64 13.38 4.20 -17.15
CA TRP A 64 11.95 3.94 -16.99
C TRP A 64 11.54 2.48 -17.23
N PRO A 65 12.11 1.73 -18.20
CA PRO A 65 11.76 0.32 -18.36
C PRO A 65 12.04 -0.52 -17.10
N ALA A 66 13.10 -0.20 -16.37
CA ALA A 66 13.41 -0.86 -15.09
C ALA A 66 12.42 -0.43 -13.99
N CYS A 67 12.04 0.85 -13.95
CA CYS A 67 11.00 1.36 -13.05
C CYS A 67 9.65 0.68 -13.33
N VAL A 68 9.23 0.55 -14.59
CA VAL A 68 8.00 -0.15 -14.99
C VAL A 68 8.02 -1.62 -14.54
N ARG A 69 9.15 -2.31 -14.69
CA ARG A 69 9.29 -3.68 -14.19
C ARG A 69 9.12 -3.76 -12.68
N PHE A 70 9.76 -2.85 -11.93
CA PHE A 70 9.61 -2.77 -10.47
C PHE A 70 8.17 -2.50 -10.06
N LEU A 71 7.48 -1.56 -10.70
CA LEU A 71 6.07 -1.24 -10.39
C LEU A 71 5.14 -2.44 -10.65
N ARG A 72 5.41 -3.24 -11.69
CA ARG A 72 4.67 -4.48 -11.94
C ARG A 72 4.92 -5.52 -10.85
N GLN A 73 6.17 -5.70 -10.44
CA GLN A 73 6.52 -6.59 -9.32
C GLN A 73 5.87 -6.14 -8.01
N LEU A 74 5.80 -4.83 -7.75
CA LEU A 74 5.11 -4.28 -6.59
C LEU A 74 3.62 -4.62 -6.61
N ARG A 75 2.95 -4.44 -7.75
CA ARG A 75 1.55 -4.82 -7.93
C ARG A 75 1.33 -6.32 -7.68
N ASP A 76 2.15 -7.17 -8.31
CA ASP A 76 2.00 -8.62 -8.19
C ASP A 76 2.24 -9.09 -6.75
N GLY A 77 3.23 -8.51 -6.05
CA GLY A 77 3.46 -8.80 -4.61
C GLY A 77 2.34 -8.29 -3.69
N ALA A 78 1.70 -7.16 -4.02
CA ALA A 78 0.53 -6.67 -3.29
C ALA A 78 -0.69 -7.60 -3.46
N GLU A 79 -0.90 -8.12 -4.67
CA GLU A 79 -1.94 -9.11 -4.97
C GLU A 79 -1.71 -10.41 -4.19
N ASP A 80 -0.47 -10.94 -4.18
CA ASP A 80 -0.11 -12.13 -3.41
C ASP A 80 -0.39 -11.94 -1.90
N LEU A 81 -0.08 -10.75 -1.35
CA LEU A 81 -0.37 -10.43 0.05
C LEU A 81 -1.88 -10.37 0.32
N ALA A 82 -2.66 -9.77 -0.58
CA ALA A 82 -4.13 -9.72 -0.46
C ALA A 82 -4.72 -11.13 -0.42
N ALA A 83 -4.33 -12.00 -1.36
CA ALA A 83 -4.80 -13.38 -1.40
C ALA A 83 -4.45 -14.16 -0.10
N LEU A 84 -3.25 -13.94 0.47
CA LEU A 84 -2.86 -14.54 1.74
C LEU A 84 -3.70 -14.03 2.92
N LEU A 85 -4.05 -12.75 2.94
CA LEU A 85 -4.91 -12.17 3.98
C LEU A 85 -6.33 -12.71 3.89
N GLU A 86 -6.90 -12.80 2.68
CA GLU A 86 -8.23 -13.35 2.42
C GLU A 86 -8.34 -14.84 2.82
N ALA A 87 -7.33 -15.64 2.45
CA ALA A 87 -7.27 -17.04 2.84
C ALA A 87 -7.25 -17.19 4.37
N ARG A 88 -6.42 -16.42 5.07
CA ARG A 88 -6.33 -16.45 6.54
C ARG A 88 -7.60 -15.95 7.23
N ALA A 89 -8.26 -14.93 6.69
CA ALA A 89 -9.53 -14.45 7.20
C ALA A 89 -10.64 -15.52 7.06
N THR A 90 -10.69 -16.19 5.91
CA THR A 90 -11.63 -17.28 5.64
C THR A 90 -11.42 -18.46 6.59
N ASP A 91 -10.16 -18.90 6.78
CA ASP A 91 -9.81 -19.97 7.72
C ASP A 91 -10.22 -19.65 9.16
N ARG A 92 -10.04 -18.39 9.58
CA ARG A 92 -10.43 -17.95 10.92
C ARG A 92 -11.95 -18.00 11.11
N LEU A 93 -12.72 -17.52 10.13
CA LEU A 93 -14.17 -17.54 10.17
C LEU A 93 -14.72 -18.98 10.20
N ALA A 94 -14.12 -19.90 9.43
CA ALA A 94 -14.49 -21.31 9.44
C ALA A 94 -14.26 -21.95 10.82
N ARG A 95 -13.12 -21.67 11.46
CA ARG A 95 -12.82 -22.17 12.81
C ARG A 95 -13.76 -21.60 13.87
N ASP A 96 -14.10 -20.32 13.79
CA ASP A 96 -15.00 -19.68 14.76
C ASP A 96 -16.46 -20.15 14.60
N GLY A 97 -16.87 -20.56 13.39
CA GLY A 97 -18.19 -21.12 13.09
C GLY A 97 -18.40 -22.58 13.51
N GLU A 98 -17.32 -23.36 13.71
CA GLU A 98 -17.39 -24.73 14.22
C GLU A 98 -17.52 -24.81 15.76
N VAL A 99 -17.33 -23.69 16.48
CA VAL A 99 -17.48 -23.59 17.94
C VAL A 99 -18.85 -23.00 18.35
N GLY A 100 -19.77 -22.82 17.40
CA GLY A 100 -21.11 -22.23 17.59
C GLY A 100 -22.23 -23.25 17.75
#